data_AF-A0A5J4SFX3-F1
#
_entry.id   AF-A0A5J4SFX3-F1
#
_cell.length_a   1.000
_cell.length_b   1.000
_cell.length_c   1.000
_cell.angle_alpha   90.00
_cell.angle_beta   90.00
_cell.angle_gamma   90.00
#
_symmetry.space_group_name_H-M   'P 1'
#
loop_
_entity.id
_entity.type
_entity.pdbx_description
1 polymer ?
#
loop_
_entity_poly.entity_id
_entity_poly.type
_entity_poly.pdbx_seq_one_letter_code
_entity_poly.pdbx_strand_id
1 'polypeptide(L)'
;MEELNKSEPFPIEAFNNQLRNKKLNETKYKGYLVEAAKFKTRWDYLKYYNILDTRILIEPIDFLINLMFRYKVDMLNNISMAQCANAIKYAMCYNDFDINGDYNSESTDKSIEITQCYWKAKVESYIEQDSKKGRDSSNNVTIDDYDYFKQLFKNQRCHICNARFTWKNRPTLDRIDNKLGHSKDNVLPCCLYCNTCKANRDENQMKLMIQLRKYALFKQLPMTLISDDGYQLLRKGITGGISNVMHRYNIAGETRINHYEYNKEN
;
A
#
# COMPACT_ATOMS: atom_id res chain seq x y z
N MET A 1 17.39 -36.90 -16.58
CA MET A 1 17.34 -37.69 -15.33
C MET A 1 18.30 -38.89 -15.38
N GLU A 2 18.40 -39.59 -16.51
CA GLU A 2 19.32 -40.74 -16.68
C GLU A 2 20.79 -40.46 -16.35
N GLU A 3 21.35 -39.31 -16.76
CA GLU A 3 22.75 -38.98 -16.47
C GLU A 3 23.07 -38.76 -14.99
N LEU A 4 22.10 -38.32 -14.18
CA LEU A 4 22.32 -38.04 -12.76
C LEU A 4 22.17 -39.31 -11.91
N ASN A 5 21.48 -40.32 -12.43
CA ASN A 5 21.31 -41.61 -11.77
C ASN A 5 22.56 -42.52 -11.91
N LYS A 6 23.51 -42.14 -12.77
CA LYS A 6 24.74 -42.91 -12.97
C LYS A 6 25.65 -42.86 -11.73
N SER A 7 26.29 -43.98 -11.45
CA SER A 7 27.27 -44.12 -10.37
C SER A 7 28.69 -43.71 -10.76
N GLU A 8 28.97 -43.63 -12.06
CA GLU A 8 30.27 -43.19 -12.57
C GLU A 8 30.42 -41.66 -12.38
N PRO A 9 31.65 -41.16 -12.13
CA PRO A 9 31.90 -39.72 -12.03
C PRO A 9 31.65 -39.00 -13.37
N PHE A 10 31.52 -37.68 -13.33
CA PHE A 10 31.46 -36.86 -14.54
C PHE A 10 32.83 -36.86 -15.24
N PRO A 11 32.87 -36.93 -16.58
CA PRO A 11 34.12 -36.84 -17.33
C PRO A 11 34.71 -35.43 -17.21
N ILE A 12 36.04 -35.28 -17.37
CA ILE A 12 36.73 -34.00 -17.17
C ILE A 12 36.20 -32.89 -18.11
N GLU A 13 35.73 -33.28 -19.30
CA GLU A 13 35.16 -32.41 -20.30
C GLU A 13 33.85 -31.76 -19.84
N ALA A 14 33.12 -32.39 -18.91
CA ALA A 14 31.89 -31.83 -18.34
C ALA A 14 32.14 -30.54 -17.53
N PHE A 15 33.38 -30.29 -17.13
CA PHE A 15 33.77 -29.09 -16.39
C PHE A 15 34.31 -27.96 -17.28
N ASN A 16 34.29 -28.14 -18.61
CA ASN A 16 34.74 -27.11 -19.54
C ASN A 16 33.77 -25.91 -19.54
N ASN A 17 34.28 -24.74 -19.13
CA ASN A 17 33.52 -23.50 -19.14
C ASN A 17 33.73 -22.77 -20.47
N GLN A 18 32.78 -22.91 -21.39
CA GLN A 18 32.81 -22.26 -22.70
C GLN A 18 32.73 -20.72 -22.60
N LEU A 19 31.93 -20.19 -21.65
CA LEU A 19 31.75 -18.74 -21.46
C LEU A 19 33.04 -18.02 -21.06
N ARG A 20 33.90 -18.70 -20.29
CA ARG A 20 35.17 -18.16 -19.82
C ARG A 20 36.38 -18.72 -20.55
N ASN A 21 36.15 -19.59 -21.55
CA ASN A 21 37.17 -20.37 -22.25
C ASN A 21 38.19 -21.02 -21.28
N LYS A 22 37.70 -21.66 -20.22
CA LYS A 22 38.53 -22.32 -19.19
C LYS A 22 38.25 -23.81 -19.12
N LYS A 23 39.31 -24.61 -19.06
CA LYS A 23 39.27 -26.05 -18.81
C LYS A 23 39.68 -26.35 -17.38
N LEU A 24 39.15 -27.43 -16.80
CA LEU A 24 39.58 -27.90 -15.49
C LEU A 24 40.98 -28.52 -15.63
N ASN A 25 41.88 -28.24 -14.70
CA ASN A 25 43.19 -28.89 -14.70
C ASN A 25 43.09 -30.30 -14.12
N GLU A 26 44.02 -31.18 -14.50
CA GLU A 26 44.01 -32.58 -14.06
C GLU A 26 44.11 -32.72 -12.54
N THR A 27 44.87 -31.85 -11.87
CA THR A 27 45.02 -31.87 -10.41
C THR A 27 43.67 -31.65 -9.71
N LYS A 28 42.88 -30.67 -10.14
CA LYS A 28 41.53 -30.41 -9.61
C LYS A 28 40.57 -31.54 -9.97
N TYR A 29 40.71 -32.14 -11.16
CA TYR A 29 39.90 -33.28 -11.55
C TYR A 29 40.17 -34.51 -10.67
N LYS A 30 41.44 -34.79 -10.34
CA LYS A 30 41.79 -35.84 -9.35
C LYS A 30 41.16 -35.56 -7.99
N GLY A 31 41.16 -34.30 -7.54
CA GLY A 31 40.45 -33.89 -6.33
C GLY A 31 38.94 -34.16 -6.40
N TYR A 32 38.31 -33.84 -7.53
CA TYR A 32 36.90 -34.16 -7.78
C TYR A 32 36.62 -35.67 -7.70
N LEU A 33 37.45 -36.52 -8.31
CA LEU A 33 37.24 -37.98 -8.29
C LEU A 33 37.25 -38.56 -6.86
N VAL A 34 38.14 -38.06 -6.00
CA VAL A 34 38.20 -38.46 -4.58
C VAL A 34 36.93 -38.09 -3.84
N GLU A 35 36.39 -36.89 -4.08
CA GLU A 35 35.13 -36.44 -3.45
C GLU A 35 33.91 -37.18 -4.03
N ALA A 36 33.84 -37.36 -5.35
CA ALA A 36 32.75 -38.04 -6.03
C ALA A 36 32.59 -39.51 -5.57
N ALA A 37 33.71 -40.19 -5.27
CA ALA A 37 33.71 -41.56 -4.77
C ALA A 37 32.99 -41.73 -3.42
N LYS A 38 32.75 -40.65 -2.67
CA LYS A 38 31.98 -40.68 -1.41
C LYS A 38 30.47 -40.82 -1.64
N PHE A 39 30.00 -40.68 -2.87
CA PHE A 39 28.58 -40.65 -3.22
C PHE A 39 28.23 -41.79 -4.19
N LYS A 40 27.04 -42.38 -4.03
CA LYS A 40 26.61 -43.53 -4.84
C LYS A 40 26.26 -43.14 -6.27
N THR A 41 25.64 -41.97 -6.44
CA THR A 41 25.21 -41.44 -7.73
C THR A 41 25.62 -39.98 -7.89
N ARG A 42 25.69 -39.50 -9.13
CA ARG A 42 25.89 -38.07 -9.42
C ARG A 42 24.80 -37.19 -8.79
N TRP A 43 23.59 -37.71 -8.64
CA TRP A 43 22.49 -37.05 -7.95
C TRP A 43 22.78 -36.82 -6.47
N ASP A 44 23.31 -37.83 -5.78
CA ASP A 44 23.67 -37.72 -4.36
C ASP A 44 24.78 -36.67 -4.14
N TYR A 45 25.78 -36.66 -5.03
CA TYR A 45 26.82 -35.63 -5.06
C TYR A 45 26.22 -34.24 -5.25
N LEU A 46 25.39 -34.03 -6.28
CA LEU A 46 24.78 -32.74 -6.57
C LEU A 46 23.89 -32.26 -5.42
N LYS A 47 23.08 -33.15 -4.85
CA LYS A 47 22.20 -32.85 -3.71
C LYS A 47 23.01 -32.41 -2.50
N TYR A 48 24.12 -33.10 -2.20
CA TYR A 48 25.00 -32.74 -1.09
C TYR A 48 25.56 -31.32 -1.25
N TYR A 49 26.12 -30.99 -2.41
CA TYR A 49 26.69 -29.65 -2.64
C TYR A 49 25.63 -28.56 -2.71
N ASN A 50 24.46 -28.81 -3.32
CA ASN A 50 23.35 -27.85 -3.29
C ASN A 50 22.89 -27.57 -1.85
N ILE A 51 22.82 -28.59 -0.99
CA ILE A 51 22.50 -28.41 0.43
C ILE A 51 23.62 -27.64 1.14
N LEU A 52 24.88 -27.97 0.88
CA LEU A 52 26.02 -27.29 1.50
C LEU A 52 26.06 -25.80 1.14
N ASP A 53 25.91 -25.50 -0.15
CA ASP A 53 25.94 -24.14 -0.70
C ASP A 53 24.72 -23.30 -0.24
N THR A 54 23.57 -23.93 0.01
CA THR A 54 22.39 -23.23 0.52
C THR A 54 22.38 -23.11 2.04
N ARG A 55 22.89 -24.11 2.76
CA ARG A 55 22.92 -24.12 4.24
C ARG A 55 23.71 -22.94 4.80
N ILE A 56 24.82 -22.57 4.15
CA ILE A 56 25.62 -21.40 4.54
C ILE A 56 24.88 -20.07 4.37
N LEU A 57 23.81 -20.04 3.57
CA LEU A 57 23.01 -18.83 3.34
C LEU A 57 21.88 -18.67 4.36
N ILE A 58 21.48 -19.73 5.06
CA ILE A 58 20.36 -19.69 6.02
C ILE A 58 20.64 -18.69 7.14
N GLU A 59 21.79 -18.80 7.81
CA GLU A 59 22.13 -17.92 8.94
C GLU A 59 22.22 -16.43 8.53
N PRO A 60 22.88 -16.04 7.43
CA PRO A 60 22.80 -14.67 6.92
C PRO A 60 21.39 -14.19 6.58
N ILE A 61 20.54 -15.04 6.00
CA ILE A 61 19.15 -14.71 5.68
C ILE A 61 18.35 -14.49 6.98
N ASP A 62 18.48 -15.37 7.97
CA ASP A 62 17.83 -15.22 9.26
C ASP A 62 18.31 -13.95 9.99
N PHE A 63 19.60 -13.63 9.90
CA PHE A 63 20.14 -12.38 10.43
C PHE A 63 19.49 -11.16 9.75
N LEU A 64 19.37 -11.17 8.41
CA LEU A 64 18.71 -10.10 7.66
C LEU A 64 17.23 -9.98 8.02
N ILE A 65 16.50 -11.09 8.10
CA ILE A 65 15.10 -11.14 8.52
C ILE A 65 14.96 -10.47 9.90
N ASN A 66 15.77 -10.89 10.87
CA ASN A 66 15.76 -10.34 12.22
C ASN A 66 16.13 -8.85 12.24
N LEU A 67 17.06 -8.40 11.40
CA LEU A 67 17.43 -6.99 11.27
C LEU A 67 16.26 -6.16 10.74
N MET A 68 15.57 -6.60 9.68
CA MET A 68 14.44 -5.89 9.09
C MET A 68 13.21 -5.88 10.01
N PHE A 69 12.99 -6.95 10.76
CA PHE A 69 11.92 -7.02 11.75
C PHE A 69 12.01 -5.95 12.84
N ARG A 70 13.21 -5.45 13.18
CA ARG A 70 13.38 -4.30 14.10
C ARG A 70 12.64 -3.05 13.61
N TYR A 71 12.45 -2.92 12.30
CA TYR A 71 11.71 -1.84 11.66
C TYR A 71 10.27 -2.23 11.30
N LYS A 72 9.78 -3.38 11.79
CA LYS A 72 8.47 -3.96 11.45
C LYS A 72 8.30 -4.24 9.95
N VAL A 73 9.40 -4.48 9.24
CA VAL A 73 9.40 -4.84 7.83
C VAL A 73 9.57 -6.35 7.70
N ASP A 74 8.56 -7.00 7.13
CA ASP A 74 8.61 -8.43 6.82
C ASP A 74 9.26 -8.66 5.45
N MET A 75 10.42 -9.31 5.48
CA MET A 75 11.17 -9.69 4.29
C MET A 75 10.50 -10.79 3.46
N LEU A 76 9.67 -11.64 4.06
CA LEU A 76 8.97 -12.70 3.32
C LEU A 76 7.92 -12.11 2.38
N ASN A 77 7.26 -11.03 2.83
CA ASN A 77 6.36 -10.24 2.01
C ASN A 77 7.09 -9.25 1.07
N ASN A 78 8.32 -8.84 1.41
CA ASN A 78 9.14 -7.90 0.65
C ASN A 78 10.43 -8.54 0.14
N ILE A 79 10.31 -9.37 -0.90
CA ILE A 79 11.36 -10.28 -1.38
C ILE A 79 12.66 -9.54 -1.78
N SER A 80 12.59 -8.26 -2.17
CA SER A 80 13.80 -7.50 -2.54
C SER A 80 14.34 -6.60 -1.41
N MET A 81 15.66 -6.57 -1.29
CA MET A 81 16.36 -5.67 -0.37
C MET A 81 16.06 -4.19 -0.64
N ALA A 82 15.81 -3.83 -1.91
CA ALA A 82 15.41 -2.46 -2.27
C ALA A 82 14.02 -2.11 -1.71
N GLN A 83 13.04 -3.03 -1.82
CA GLN A 83 11.72 -2.84 -1.20
C GLN A 83 11.84 -2.75 0.32
N CYS A 84 12.66 -3.59 0.95
CA CYS A 84 12.92 -3.51 2.39
C CYS A 84 13.49 -2.15 2.78
N ALA A 85 14.52 -1.66 2.09
CA ALA A 85 15.10 -0.35 2.34
C ALA A 85 14.08 0.79 2.18
N ASN A 86 13.22 0.70 1.16
CA ASN A 86 12.14 1.67 0.93
C ASN A 86 11.10 1.62 2.07
N ALA A 87 10.69 0.42 2.50
CA ALA A 87 9.77 0.24 3.61
C ALA A 87 10.33 0.81 4.92
N ILE A 88 11.63 0.60 5.20
CA ILE A 88 12.31 1.20 6.36
C ILE A 88 12.29 2.72 6.28
N LYS A 89 12.57 3.30 5.11
CA LYS A 89 12.50 4.75 4.91
C LYS A 89 11.11 5.29 5.25
N TYR A 90 10.05 4.66 4.76
CA TYR A 90 8.68 5.04 5.12
C TYR A 90 8.40 4.83 6.61
N ALA A 91 8.81 3.70 7.20
CA ALA A 91 8.64 3.45 8.64
C ALA A 91 9.30 4.54 9.50
N MET A 92 10.48 5.03 9.08
CA MET A 92 11.16 6.15 9.74
C MET A 92 10.42 7.48 9.57
N CYS A 93 9.93 7.79 8.37
CA CYS A 93 9.19 9.04 8.11
C CYS A 93 7.83 9.12 8.82
N TYR A 94 7.24 7.98 9.17
CA TYR A 94 5.93 7.86 9.81
C TYR A 94 6.03 7.31 11.25
N ASN A 95 7.18 7.45 11.89
CA ASN A 95 7.44 6.88 13.22
C ASN A 95 6.57 7.48 14.34
N ASP A 96 6.18 8.75 14.23
CA ASP A 96 5.27 9.47 15.14
C ASP A 96 3.85 9.61 14.56
N PHE A 97 3.50 8.81 13.54
CA PHE A 97 2.14 8.77 13.02
C PHE A 97 1.18 8.16 14.06
N ASP A 98 0.10 8.88 14.33
CA ASP A 98 -1.04 8.47 15.13
C ASP A 98 -2.30 8.63 14.27
N ILE A 99 -3.08 7.57 14.13
CA ILE A 99 -4.34 7.59 13.37
C ILE A 99 -5.35 8.61 13.93
N ASN A 100 -5.26 8.95 15.22
CA ASN A 100 -6.11 9.95 15.86
C ASN A 100 -5.44 11.33 15.99
N GLY A 101 -4.21 11.48 15.47
CA GLY A 101 -3.48 12.74 15.49
C GLY A 101 -4.18 13.85 14.69
N ASP A 102 -4.01 15.09 15.13
CA ASP A 102 -4.50 16.27 14.42
C ASP A 102 -3.47 16.74 13.38
N TYR A 103 -3.69 16.33 12.13
CA TYR A 103 -2.89 16.75 10.97
C TYR A 103 -3.64 17.74 10.08
N ASN A 104 -4.60 18.50 10.64
CA ASN A 104 -5.28 19.55 9.90
C ASN A 104 -4.37 20.78 9.78
N SER A 105 -4.34 21.42 8.62
CA SER A 105 -3.79 22.76 8.53
C SER A 105 -4.68 23.73 9.28
N GLU A 106 -4.09 24.64 10.06
CA GLU A 106 -4.83 25.72 10.70
C GLU A 106 -5.44 26.61 9.61
N SER A 107 -6.75 26.47 9.43
CA SER A 107 -7.50 27.35 8.55
C SER A 107 -7.84 28.61 9.32
N THR A 108 -7.46 29.76 8.77
CA THR A 108 -7.92 31.08 9.21
C THR A 108 -9.40 31.32 8.85
N ASP A 109 -10.05 30.37 8.17
CA ASP A 109 -11.44 30.51 7.77
C ASP A 109 -12.37 30.39 9.00
N LYS A 110 -13.41 31.23 8.97
CA LYS A 110 -14.47 31.21 9.99
C LYS A 110 -15.15 29.84 10.04
N SER A 111 -15.68 29.50 11.21
CA SER A 111 -16.51 28.31 11.39
C SER A 111 -17.63 28.34 10.39
N ILE A 112 -18.05 27.17 9.90
CA ILE A 112 -19.22 27.16 9.06
C ILE A 112 -20.45 27.68 9.81
N GLU A 113 -21.21 28.50 9.12
CA GLU A 113 -22.57 28.83 9.50
C GLU A 113 -23.47 28.46 8.32
N ILE A 114 -24.13 27.30 8.43
CA ILE A 114 -25.01 26.83 7.36
C ILE A 114 -26.29 27.66 7.33
N THR A 115 -26.75 27.99 6.13
CA THR A 115 -28.04 28.66 5.90
C THR A 115 -29.15 27.63 5.76
N GLN A 116 -30.40 28.03 5.98
CA GLN A 116 -31.56 27.16 5.77
C GLN A 116 -31.66 26.70 4.31
N CYS A 117 -31.31 27.56 3.34
CA CYS A 117 -31.24 27.19 1.93
C CYS A 117 -30.20 26.10 1.66
N TYR A 118 -29.02 26.20 2.28
CA TYR A 118 -28.00 25.15 2.18
C TYR A 118 -28.53 23.84 2.75
N TRP A 119 -29.16 23.87 3.93
CA TRP A 119 -29.73 22.68 4.56
C TRP A 119 -30.81 22.03 3.69
N LYS A 120 -31.74 22.83 3.16
CA LYS A 120 -32.80 22.36 2.24
C LYS A 120 -32.21 21.62 1.03
N ALA A 121 -31.21 22.20 0.37
CA ALA A 121 -30.54 21.56 -0.76
C ALA A 121 -29.84 20.24 -0.37
N LYS A 122 -29.30 20.14 0.85
CA LYS A 122 -28.71 18.89 1.35
C LYS A 122 -29.76 17.83 1.62
N VAL A 123 -30.87 18.18 2.28
CA VAL A 123 -32.00 17.27 2.54
C VAL A 123 -32.56 16.71 1.23
N GLU A 124 -32.83 17.57 0.24
CA GLU A 124 -33.29 17.15 -1.08
C GLU A 124 -32.31 16.16 -1.75
N SER A 125 -31.00 16.45 -1.68
CA SER A 125 -29.97 15.55 -2.19
C SER A 125 -29.92 14.21 -1.46
N TYR A 126 -30.16 14.17 -0.14
CA TYR A 126 -30.19 12.93 0.63
C TYR A 126 -31.39 12.07 0.28
N ILE A 127 -32.57 12.68 0.16
CA ILE A 127 -33.80 12.01 -0.28
C ILE A 127 -33.60 11.38 -1.65
N GLU A 128 -33.01 12.12 -2.60
CA GLU A 128 -32.74 11.61 -3.95
C GLU A 128 -31.78 10.41 -3.92
N GLN A 129 -30.70 10.49 -3.14
CA GLN A 129 -29.72 9.40 -3.01
C GLN A 129 -30.30 8.14 -2.39
N ASP A 130 -31.19 8.29 -1.42
CA ASP A 130 -31.85 7.18 -0.74
C ASP A 130 -32.93 6.54 -1.61
N SER A 131 -33.73 7.37 -2.28
CA SER A 131 -34.74 6.93 -3.27
C SER A 131 -34.09 6.15 -4.43
N LYS A 132 -32.99 6.66 -5.00
CA LYS A 132 -32.22 5.96 -6.06
C LYS A 132 -31.70 4.58 -5.65
N LYS A 133 -31.58 4.32 -4.36
CA LYS A 133 -31.10 3.04 -3.80
C LYS A 133 -32.20 2.24 -3.12
N GLY A 134 -33.46 2.68 -3.20
CA GLY A 134 -34.61 2.00 -2.60
C GLY A 134 -34.55 1.90 -1.08
N ARG A 135 -33.92 2.87 -0.40
CA ARG A 135 -33.84 2.89 1.07
C ARG A 135 -35.12 3.45 1.67
N ASP A 136 -35.47 2.98 2.86
CA ASP A 136 -36.56 3.56 3.63
C ASP A 136 -36.25 5.02 3.98
N SER A 137 -37.23 5.90 3.77
CA SER A 137 -37.16 7.34 4.01
C SER A 137 -38.17 7.81 5.05
N SER A 138 -38.89 6.89 5.70
CA SER A 138 -39.91 7.18 6.70
C SER A 138 -39.41 8.05 7.86
N ASN A 139 -38.15 7.86 8.27
CA ASN A 139 -37.48 8.57 9.36
C ASN A 139 -36.24 9.36 8.90
N ASN A 140 -36.22 9.80 7.64
CA ASN A 140 -35.11 10.61 7.13
C ASN A 140 -35.10 12.01 7.75
N VAL A 141 -33.91 12.62 7.78
CA VAL A 141 -33.72 14.02 8.15
C VAL A 141 -34.60 14.93 7.29
N THR A 142 -35.18 15.96 7.92
CA THR A 142 -36.09 16.89 7.27
C THR A 142 -35.56 18.32 7.29
N ILE A 143 -36.26 19.22 6.60
CA ILE A 143 -35.92 20.65 6.59
C ILE A 143 -36.03 21.24 8.01
N ASP A 144 -36.94 20.70 8.84
CA ASP A 144 -37.21 21.16 10.20
C ASP A 144 -36.04 20.84 11.16
N ASP A 145 -35.16 19.91 10.80
CA ASP A 145 -33.97 19.56 11.58
C ASP A 145 -32.83 20.59 11.46
N TYR A 146 -33.08 21.73 10.81
CA TYR A 146 -32.08 22.75 10.52
C TYR A 146 -31.29 23.19 11.77
N ASP A 147 -31.97 23.56 12.85
CA ASP A 147 -31.31 24.09 14.04
C ASP A 147 -30.41 23.05 14.72
N TYR A 148 -30.87 21.79 14.75
CA TYR A 148 -30.10 20.67 15.27
C TYR A 148 -28.79 20.50 14.49
N PHE A 149 -28.87 20.39 13.15
CA PHE A 149 -27.68 20.18 12.32
C PHE A 149 -26.80 21.43 12.20
N LYS A 150 -27.37 22.63 12.31
CA LYS A 150 -26.59 23.88 12.41
C LYS A 150 -25.70 23.85 13.64
N GLN A 151 -26.23 23.48 14.80
CA GLN A 151 -25.45 23.36 16.03
C GLN A 151 -24.46 22.18 15.97
N LEU A 152 -24.88 21.04 15.39
CA LEU A 152 -24.01 19.89 15.19
C LEU A 152 -22.75 20.26 14.41
N PHE A 153 -22.89 20.90 13.24
CA PHE A 153 -21.73 21.29 12.42
C PHE A 153 -20.92 22.45 12.99
N LYS A 154 -21.50 23.26 13.88
CA LYS A 154 -20.77 24.32 14.58
C LYS A 154 -19.89 23.77 15.69
N ASN A 155 -20.40 22.78 16.44
CA ASN A 155 -19.78 22.29 17.66
C ASN A 155 -18.97 21.00 17.46
N GLN A 156 -19.25 20.23 16.41
CA GLN A 156 -18.53 19.01 16.07
C GLN A 156 -17.60 19.20 14.88
N ARG A 157 -16.75 18.19 14.67
CA ARG A 157 -15.78 18.09 13.58
C ARG A 157 -16.11 16.89 12.71
N CYS A 158 -15.45 16.78 11.56
CA CYS A 158 -15.54 15.58 10.74
C CYS A 158 -15.13 14.34 11.55
N HIS A 159 -16.02 13.36 11.67
CA HIS A 159 -15.74 12.16 12.48
C HIS A 159 -14.55 11.33 11.96
N ILE A 160 -14.24 11.40 10.66
CA ILE A 160 -13.12 10.66 10.05
C ILE A 160 -11.78 11.37 10.26
N CYS A 161 -11.69 12.65 9.88
CA CYS A 161 -10.41 13.36 9.81
C CYS A 161 -10.24 14.46 10.87
N ASN A 162 -11.21 14.63 11.76
CA ASN A 162 -11.25 15.63 12.82
C ASN A 162 -11.12 17.10 12.34
N ALA A 163 -11.26 17.34 11.04
CA ALA A 163 -11.22 18.67 10.46
C ALA A 163 -12.45 19.49 10.88
N ARG A 164 -12.23 20.77 11.18
CA ARG A 164 -13.33 21.72 11.38
C ARG A 164 -14.06 21.98 10.06
N PHE A 165 -15.37 22.17 10.15
CA PHE A 165 -16.18 22.52 9.00
C PHE A 165 -16.06 24.01 8.66
N THR A 166 -15.86 24.27 7.36
CA THR A 166 -15.78 25.63 6.78
C THR A 166 -16.45 25.59 5.41
N TRP A 167 -16.61 26.73 4.75
CA TRP A 167 -17.15 26.75 3.37
C TRP A 167 -16.21 26.10 2.34
N LYS A 168 -14.91 25.98 2.65
CA LYS A 168 -13.94 25.19 1.87
C LYS A 168 -14.03 23.70 2.24
N ASN A 169 -14.14 23.40 3.53
CA ASN A 169 -14.32 22.04 4.04
C ASN A 169 -15.77 21.78 4.44
N ARG A 170 -16.66 21.70 3.43
CA ARG A 170 -18.11 21.70 3.64
C ARG A 170 -18.58 20.45 4.41
N PRO A 171 -19.47 20.60 5.40
CA PRO A 171 -20.05 19.49 6.12
C PRO A 171 -21.04 18.72 5.24
N THR A 172 -21.15 17.44 5.54
CA THR A 172 -22.12 16.50 5.00
C THR A 172 -22.49 15.53 6.12
N LEU A 173 -23.58 14.81 5.94
CA LEU A 173 -23.93 13.63 6.70
C LEU A 173 -23.40 12.39 5.97
N ASP A 174 -22.59 11.61 6.68
CA ASP A 174 -22.17 10.28 6.26
C ASP A 174 -23.02 9.25 7.00
N ARG A 175 -23.40 8.17 6.32
CA ARG A 175 -24.22 7.11 6.90
C ARG A 175 -23.35 6.15 7.69
N ILE A 176 -23.85 5.73 8.85
CA ILE A 176 -23.27 4.66 9.66
C ILE A 176 -23.51 3.33 8.96
N ASP A 177 -24.77 2.99 8.68
CA ASP A 177 -25.16 1.88 7.82
C ASP A 177 -25.63 2.39 6.45
N ASN A 178 -24.89 2.02 5.40
CA ASN A 178 -25.20 2.34 4.01
C ASN A 178 -26.44 1.63 3.45
N LYS A 179 -27.00 0.66 4.17
CA LYS A 179 -28.29 0.01 3.86
C LYS A 179 -29.49 0.85 4.32
N LEU A 180 -29.32 1.69 5.33
CA LEU A 180 -30.37 2.52 5.90
C LEU A 180 -30.33 3.95 5.32
N GLY A 181 -31.46 4.65 5.38
CA GLY A 181 -31.57 6.04 4.95
C GLY A 181 -30.85 7.02 5.88
N HIS A 182 -30.88 8.31 5.55
CA HIS A 182 -30.31 9.37 6.38
C HIS A 182 -31.23 9.73 7.55
N SER A 183 -31.40 8.85 8.54
CA SER A 183 -32.04 9.21 9.81
C SER A 183 -31.04 9.86 10.77
N LYS A 184 -31.52 10.59 11.79
CA LYS A 184 -30.65 11.23 12.80
C LYS A 184 -29.72 10.25 13.51
N ASP A 185 -30.19 9.04 13.77
CA ASP A 185 -29.44 7.99 14.48
C ASP A 185 -28.48 7.22 13.56
N ASN A 186 -28.63 7.36 12.23
CA ASN A 186 -27.80 6.66 11.24
C ASN A 186 -26.78 7.59 10.56
N VAL A 187 -26.57 8.82 11.05
CA VAL A 187 -25.68 9.78 10.39
C VAL A 187 -24.65 10.37 11.35
N LEU A 188 -23.44 10.60 10.81
CA LEU A 188 -22.36 11.30 11.48
C LEU A 188 -21.92 12.51 10.65
N PRO A 189 -21.51 13.62 11.29
CA PRO A 189 -20.98 14.76 10.56
C PRO A 189 -19.64 14.39 9.92
N CYS A 190 -19.52 14.60 8.62
CA CYS A 190 -18.35 14.25 7.82
C CYS A 190 -18.09 15.33 6.77
N CYS A 191 -16.84 15.62 6.44
CA CYS A 191 -16.58 16.57 5.36
C CYS A 191 -16.75 15.90 3.99
N LEU A 192 -17.07 16.70 2.97
CA LEU A 192 -17.31 16.18 1.61
C LEU A 192 -16.15 15.31 1.11
N TYR A 193 -14.90 15.72 1.36
CA TYR A 193 -13.72 14.95 0.95
C TYR A 193 -13.70 13.56 1.59
N CYS A 194 -13.90 13.48 2.90
CA CYS A 194 -13.83 12.21 3.63
C CYS A 194 -15.01 11.30 3.26
N ASN A 195 -16.22 11.86 3.13
CA ASN A 195 -17.41 11.12 2.75
C ASN A 195 -17.25 10.51 1.33
N THR A 196 -16.80 11.29 0.36
CA THR A 196 -16.51 10.80 -1.00
C THR A 196 -15.36 9.79 -1.03
N CYS A 197 -14.32 10.00 -0.21
CA CYS A 197 -13.19 9.08 -0.13
C CYS A 197 -13.58 7.76 0.55
N LYS A 198 -14.40 7.78 1.60
CA LYS A 198 -14.93 6.54 2.21
C LYS A 198 -15.90 5.83 1.26
N ALA A 199 -16.90 6.53 0.75
CA ALA A 199 -17.97 5.97 -0.07
C ALA A 199 -18.55 4.69 0.59
N ASN A 200 -18.47 3.54 -0.09
CA ASN A 200 -18.92 2.24 0.43
C ASN A 200 -17.77 1.36 0.95
N ARG A 201 -16.55 1.90 1.09
CA ARG A 201 -15.37 1.18 1.57
C ARG A 201 -15.36 1.12 3.10
N ASP A 202 -14.50 0.26 3.63
CA ASP A 202 -14.29 0.11 5.07
C ASP A 202 -13.85 1.43 5.72
N GLU A 203 -14.50 1.80 6.82
CA GLU A 203 -14.28 3.07 7.50
C GLU A 203 -12.88 3.16 8.10
N ASN A 204 -12.39 2.09 8.72
CA ASN A 204 -11.09 2.09 9.38
C ASN A 204 -9.95 2.19 8.37
N GLN A 205 -10.04 1.44 7.27
CA GLN A 205 -9.11 1.53 6.15
C GLN A 205 -9.10 2.94 5.57
N MET A 206 -10.27 3.56 5.40
CA MET A 206 -10.34 4.88 4.79
C MET A 206 -9.90 6.00 5.71
N LYS A 207 -10.22 5.91 7.00
CA LYS A 207 -9.67 6.78 8.03
C LYS A 207 -8.15 6.73 8.03
N LEU A 208 -7.56 5.53 7.99
CA LEU A 208 -6.11 5.35 7.90
C LEU A 208 -5.52 6.04 6.66
N MET A 209 -6.07 5.77 5.46
CA MET A 209 -5.57 6.37 4.21
C MET A 209 -5.68 7.89 4.19
N ILE A 210 -6.78 8.45 4.70
CA ILE A 210 -6.99 9.89 4.80
C ILE A 210 -5.98 10.52 5.78
N GLN A 211 -5.78 9.91 6.95
CA GLN A 211 -4.87 10.42 7.96
C GLN A 211 -3.40 10.31 7.52
N LEU A 212 -3.01 9.21 6.85
CA LEU A 212 -1.67 9.08 6.25
C LEU A 212 -1.40 10.18 5.22
N ARG A 213 -2.37 10.48 4.34
CA ARG A 213 -2.25 11.58 3.38
C ARG A 213 -2.09 12.93 4.06
N LYS A 214 -2.89 13.19 5.10
CA LYS A 214 -2.81 14.46 5.84
C LYS A 214 -1.49 14.59 6.61
N TYR A 215 -1.03 13.51 7.24
CA TYR A 215 0.28 13.46 7.88
C TYR A 215 1.40 13.72 6.87
N ALA A 216 1.35 13.11 5.69
CA ALA A 216 2.33 13.34 4.63
C ALA A 216 2.37 14.81 4.20
N LEU A 217 1.20 15.45 4.02
CA LEU A 217 1.11 16.88 3.74
C LEU A 217 1.67 17.73 4.89
N PHE A 218 1.31 17.40 6.13
CA PHE A 218 1.74 18.13 7.33
C PHE A 218 3.26 18.09 7.53
N LYS A 219 3.87 16.92 7.36
CA LYS A 219 5.33 16.72 7.44
C LYS A 219 6.07 17.04 6.14
N GLN A 220 5.35 17.48 5.09
CA GLN A 220 5.90 17.77 3.76
C GLN A 220 6.65 16.58 3.14
N LEU A 221 6.15 15.37 3.37
CA LEU A 221 6.74 14.14 2.84
C LEU A 221 6.50 14.03 1.33
N PRO A 222 7.43 13.43 0.57
CA PRO A 222 7.23 13.13 -0.84
C PRO A 222 5.99 12.25 -1.03
N MET A 223 5.12 12.64 -1.96
CA MET A 223 3.94 11.88 -2.37
C MET A 223 3.98 11.62 -3.88
N THR A 224 3.04 10.81 -4.36
CA THR A 224 2.85 10.58 -5.80
C THR A 224 2.73 11.92 -6.55
N LEU A 225 3.58 12.12 -7.55
CA LEU A 225 3.56 13.30 -8.40
C LEU A 225 2.29 13.27 -9.25
N ILE A 226 1.54 14.37 -9.21
CA ILE A 226 0.28 14.53 -9.97
C ILE A 226 0.52 15.40 -11.22
N SER A 227 1.61 16.18 -11.24
CA SER A 227 2.00 17.02 -12.36
C SER A 227 2.97 16.26 -13.28
N ASP A 228 2.64 16.20 -14.57
CA ASP A 228 3.56 15.67 -15.59
C ASP A 228 4.84 16.52 -15.67
N ASP A 229 4.72 17.85 -15.74
CA ASP A 229 5.88 18.76 -15.75
C ASP A 229 6.82 18.53 -14.56
N GLY A 230 6.25 18.36 -13.35
CA GLY A 230 7.01 18.04 -12.16
C GLY A 230 7.71 16.68 -12.25
N TYR A 231 7.04 15.68 -12.80
CA TYR A 231 7.63 14.37 -13.07
C TYR A 231 8.79 14.45 -14.09
N GLN A 232 8.59 15.13 -15.22
CA GLN A 232 9.62 15.29 -16.26
C GLN A 232 10.83 16.06 -15.74
N LEU A 233 10.63 17.12 -14.94
CA LEU A 233 11.70 17.91 -14.35
C LEU A 233 12.55 17.06 -13.40
N LEU A 234 11.91 16.34 -12.48
CA LEU A 234 12.60 15.42 -11.57
C LEU A 234 13.30 14.30 -12.34
N ARG A 235 12.68 13.78 -13.41
CA ARG A 235 13.23 12.69 -14.22
C ARG A 235 14.52 13.10 -14.93
N LYS A 236 14.62 14.34 -15.41
CA LYS A 236 15.83 14.88 -16.07
C LYS A 236 17.04 14.93 -15.13
N GLY A 237 16.82 15.12 -13.83
CA GLY A 237 17.87 15.15 -12.81
C GLY A 237 18.34 13.77 -12.33
N ILE A 238 17.62 12.69 -12.67
CA ILE A 238 17.94 11.33 -12.23
C ILE A 238 18.91 10.68 -13.24
N THR A 239 20.19 10.61 -12.89
CA THR A 239 21.22 9.84 -13.58
C THR A 239 21.55 8.56 -12.79
N GLY A 240 21.42 7.40 -13.44
CA GLY A 240 21.63 6.09 -12.80
C GLY A 240 20.37 5.46 -12.18
N GLY A 241 20.41 4.13 -12.04
CA GLY A 241 19.27 3.32 -11.59
C GLY A 241 19.28 3.09 -10.09
N ILE A 242 18.82 4.07 -9.30
CA ILE A 242 18.28 3.72 -7.99
C ILE A 242 17.01 2.91 -8.28
N SER A 243 17.07 1.61 -8.01
CA SER A 243 15.99 0.62 -8.20
C SER A 243 14.73 0.89 -7.39
N ASN A 244 14.70 1.97 -6.59
CA ASN A 244 13.48 2.51 -5.98
C ASN A 244 12.66 3.24 -7.05
N VAL A 245 12.06 2.43 -7.93
CA VAL A 245 10.89 2.68 -8.77
C VAL A 245 10.24 4.05 -8.55
N MET A 246 10.69 5.05 -9.31
CA MET A 246 9.90 6.23 -9.67
C MET A 246 9.71 6.27 -11.19
N HIS A 247 9.38 5.11 -11.78
CA HIS A 247 9.27 4.94 -13.23
C HIS A 247 7.85 4.66 -13.72
N ARG A 248 6.86 4.58 -12.83
CA ARG A 248 5.47 4.38 -13.24
C ARG A 248 4.84 5.73 -13.56
N TYR A 249 4.87 6.09 -14.84
CA TYR A 249 4.13 7.20 -15.40
C TYR A 249 2.81 6.67 -15.96
N ASN A 250 1.70 7.02 -15.32
CA ASN A 250 0.36 6.62 -15.75
C ASN A 250 -0.40 7.86 -16.22
N ILE A 251 -0.89 7.84 -17.45
CA ILE A 251 -1.64 8.93 -18.07
C ILE A 251 -3.12 8.57 -18.07
N ALA A 252 -3.96 9.49 -17.61
CA ALA A 252 -5.40 9.31 -17.60
C ALA A 252 -5.94 9.13 -19.03
N GLY A 253 -6.76 8.11 -19.24
CA GLY A 253 -7.33 7.79 -20.57
C GLY A 253 -6.42 6.97 -21.48
N GLU A 254 -5.11 6.88 -21.19
CA GLU A 254 -4.16 6.11 -22.02
C GLU A 254 -3.63 4.86 -21.30
N THR A 255 -3.23 4.98 -20.03
CA THR A 255 -2.61 3.87 -19.32
C THR A 255 -3.65 2.93 -18.74
N ARG A 256 -3.68 1.69 -19.26
CA ARG A 256 -4.54 0.62 -18.74
C ARG A 256 -3.96 0.04 -17.44
N ILE A 257 -4.68 0.20 -16.35
CA ILE A 257 -4.35 -0.39 -15.04
C ILE A 257 -5.25 -1.61 -14.83
N ASN A 258 -4.67 -2.80 -14.80
CA ASN A 258 -5.41 -4.02 -14.48
C ASN A 258 -5.66 -4.09 -12.97
N HIS A 259 -6.92 -4.18 -12.57
CA HIS A 259 -7.30 -4.47 -11.20
C HIS A 259 -7.51 -5.99 -11.10
N TYR A 260 -6.69 -6.67 -10.30
CA TYR A 260 -6.86 -8.10 -10.08
C TYR A 260 -7.96 -8.30 -9.03
N GLU A 261 -8.99 -9.03 -9.40
CA GLU A 261 -10.05 -9.43 -8.46
C GLU A 261 -9.84 -10.90 -8.10
N TYR A 262 -9.94 -11.19 -6.80
CA TYR A 262 -9.86 -12.55 -6.30
C TYR A 262 -11.18 -13.26 -6.61
N ASN A 263 -11.12 -14.26 -7.49
CA ASN A 263 -12.25 -15.14 -7.74
C ASN A 263 -12.26 -16.24 -6.68
N LYS A 264 -13.31 -16.28 -5.84
CA LYS A 264 -13.49 -17.33 -4.83
C LYS A 264 -13.90 -18.69 -5.41
N GLU A 265 -14.32 -18.72 -6.68
CA GLU A 265 -14.95 -19.89 -7.30
C GLU A 265 -14.03 -20.67 -8.25
N ASN A 266 -12.74 -20.33 -8.33
CA ASN A 266 -11.71 -21.08 -9.08
C ASN A 266 -10.55 -21.49 -8.18
#